data_AF-A0A7V6R696-F1
#
_entry.id   AF-A0A7V6R696-F1
#
_cell.length_a   1.000
_cell.length_b   1.000
_cell.length_c   1.000
_cell.angle_alpha   90.00
_cell.angle_beta   90.00
_cell.angle_gamma   90.00
#
_symmetry.space_group_name_H-M   'P 1'
#
loop_
_entity.id
_entity.type
_entity.pdbx_description
1 polymer ?
#
loop_
_entity_poly.entity_id
_entity_poly.type
_entity_poly.pdbx_seq_one_letter_code
_entity_poly.pdbx_strand_id
1 'polypeptide(L)'
;MDNYLSWFNQARFGMFIHWGAYSVAARGEWVLNRENIPYDEYISKYVNNFKAEKFNPHEWVRVAKEAGMKYMVLTARHHDGFALWDTKTTDFNSVKMGPGKDIVRMFADAVREGGLKLGFYYSVADWHHPDYPDAYARDWPT
;
A
#
# COMPACT_ATOMS: atom_id res chain seq x y z
N MET A 1 -21.44 -27.21 -2.35
CA MET A 1 -21.10 -25.78 -2.20
C MET A 1 -19.68 -25.61 -2.70
N ASP A 2 -19.48 -24.77 -3.70
CA ASP A 2 -18.13 -24.47 -4.18
C ASP A 2 -17.34 -23.76 -3.07
N ASN A 3 -16.24 -24.38 -2.65
CA ASN A 3 -15.37 -23.81 -1.64
C ASN A 3 -14.55 -22.68 -2.28
N TYR A 4 -15.04 -21.44 -2.18
CA TYR A 4 -14.41 -20.24 -2.72
C TYR A 4 -12.98 -20.00 -2.20
N LEU A 5 -12.59 -20.62 -1.08
CA LEU A 5 -11.24 -20.53 -0.50
C LEU A 5 -10.29 -21.66 -0.95
N SER A 6 -10.78 -22.63 -1.71
CA SER A 6 -9.98 -23.77 -2.19
C SER A 6 -8.70 -23.30 -2.90
N TRP A 7 -8.81 -22.28 -3.76
CA TRP A 7 -7.65 -21.73 -4.47
C TRP A 7 -6.59 -21.18 -3.51
N PHE A 8 -6.99 -20.51 -2.41
CA PHE A 8 -6.05 -19.86 -1.49
C PHE A 8 -5.26 -20.92 -0.71
N ASN A 9 -5.98 -21.95 -0.25
CA ASN A 9 -5.35 -23.13 0.35
C ASN A 9 -4.42 -23.84 -0.64
N GLN A 10 -4.75 -23.94 -1.92
CA GLN A 10 -3.87 -24.54 -2.93
C GLN A 10 -2.67 -23.66 -3.28
N ALA A 11 -2.86 -22.34 -3.29
CA ALA A 11 -1.85 -21.37 -3.64
C ALA A 11 -0.65 -21.39 -2.69
N ARG A 12 -0.92 -21.52 -1.38
CA ARG A 12 0.04 -21.63 -0.25
C ARG A 12 1.01 -20.46 -0.05
N PHE A 13 1.52 -19.87 -1.13
CA PHE A 13 2.62 -18.93 -1.11
C PHE A 13 2.32 -17.70 -1.97
N GLY A 14 2.54 -16.52 -1.41
CA GLY A 14 2.27 -15.24 -2.07
C GLY A 14 3.19 -14.13 -1.62
N MET A 15 3.20 -13.05 -2.39
CA MET A 15 3.97 -11.83 -2.10
C MET A 15 3.10 -10.85 -1.33
N PHE A 16 3.63 -10.28 -0.25
CA PHE A 16 3.04 -9.10 0.37
C PHE A 16 3.95 -7.90 0.16
N ILE A 17 3.39 -6.82 -0.37
CA ILE A 17 4.09 -5.57 -0.69
C ILE A 17 3.53 -4.47 0.20
N HIS A 18 4.35 -4.00 1.14
CA HIS A 18 4.12 -2.77 1.88
C HIS A 18 4.87 -1.64 1.20
N TRP A 19 4.12 -0.75 0.55
CA TRP A 19 4.69 0.41 -0.12
C TRP A 19 3.76 1.63 0.00
N GLY A 20 4.34 2.82 0.04
CA GLY A 20 3.64 4.08 0.29
C GLY A 20 4.61 5.22 0.54
N ALA A 21 4.10 6.40 0.93
CA ALA A 21 4.92 7.57 1.20
C ALA A 21 5.98 7.30 2.29
N TYR A 22 5.65 6.49 3.31
CA TYR A 22 6.59 6.05 4.35
C TYR A 22 7.86 5.35 3.80
N SER A 23 7.81 4.80 2.59
CA SER A 23 9.01 4.19 1.97
C SER A 23 10.11 5.22 1.70
N VAL A 24 9.77 6.50 1.52
CA VAL A 24 10.73 7.60 1.40
C VAL A 24 11.45 7.85 2.73
N ALA A 25 10.76 7.66 3.86
CA ALA A 25 11.37 7.76 5.18
C ALA A 25 12.31 6.58 5.51
N ALA A 26 12.10 5.43 4.86
CA ALA A 26 12.95 4.24 4.87
C ALA A 26 13.26 3.65 6.28
N ARG A 27 12.35 3.84 7.25
CA ARG A 27 12.52 3.35 8.62
C ARG A 27 11.23 2.82 9.26
N GLY A 28 10.38 2.24 8.42
CA GLY A 28 9.13 1.59 8.82
C GLY A 28 7.88 2.42 8.52
N GLU A 29 6.79 1.70 8.29
CA GLU A 29 5.48 2.23 7.91
C GLU A 29 4.75 2.96 9.05
N TRP A 30 5.19 2.75 10.29
CA TRP A 30 4.69 3.44 11.49
C TRP A 30 5.40 4.77 11.79
N VAL A 31 6.31 5.25 10.93
CA VAL A 31 7.15 6.43 11.22
C VAL A 31 6.34 7.67 11.62
N LEU A 32 5.19 7.91 10.96
CA LEU A 32 4.28 9.02 11.26
C LEU A 32 3.84 9.01 12.73
N ASN A 33 3.29 7.87 13.17
CA ASN A 33 2.82 7.65 14.53
C ASN A 33 3.99 7.55 15.53
N ARG A 34 5.08 6.87 15.18
CA ARG A 34 6.18 6.60 16.11
C ARG A 34 6.99 7.82 16.48
N GLU A 35 7.14 8.74 15.53
CA GLU A 35 7.91 9.98 15.69
C GLU A 35 7.01 11.20 15.91
N ASN A 36 5.68 11.02 16.00
CA ASN A 36 4.69 12.10 16.14
C ASN A 36 4.89 13.21 15.08
N ILE A 37 5.10 12.82 13.83
CA ILE A 37 5.43 13.76 12.75
C ILE A 37 4.17 14.57 12.41
N PRO A 38 4.19 15.91 12.45
CA PRO A 38 3.08 16.72 11.97
C PRO A 38 2.73 16.42 10.51
N TYR A 39 1.44 16.41 10.16
CA TYR A 39 0.99 16.01 8.82
C TYR A 39 1.61 16.82 7.69
N ASP A 40 1.73 18.14 7.83
CA ASP A 40 2.35 19.01 6.82
C ASP A 40 3.84 18.68 6.63
N GLU A 41 4.52 18.28 7.71
CA GLU A 41 5.89 17.79 7.65
C GLU A 41 5.97 16.44 6.94
N TYR A 42 5.05 15.52 7.24
CA TYR A 42 4.97 14.22 6.58
C TYR A 42 4.72 14.37 5.07
N ILE A 43 3.83 15.29 4.68
CA ILE A 43 3.53 15.62 3.28
C ILE A 43 4.78 16.16 2.59
N SER A 44 5.37 17.22 3.15
CA SER A 44 6.50 17.91 2.53
C SER A 44 7.75 17.03 2.43
N LYS A 45 8.04 16.20 3.44
CA LYS A 45 9.22 15.32 3.45
C LYS A 45 9.01 14.03 2.68
N TYR A 46 7.83 13.41 2.73
CA TYR A 46 7.66 12.04 2.24
C TYR A 46 6.69 11.91 1.08
N VAL A 47 5.48 12.47 1.18
CA VAL A 47 4.48 12.37 0.11
C VAL A 47 4.96 13.06 -1.16
N ASN A 48 5.42 14.31 -1.03
CA ASN A 48 5.90 15.10 -2.18
C ASN A 48 7.13 14.48 -2.86
N ASN A 49 7.89 13.67 -2.13
CA ASN A 49 9.10 13.00 -2.62
C ASN A 49 8.84 11.54 -3.05
N PHE A 50 7.62 11.04 -2.92
CA PHE A 50 7.23 9.73 -3.41
C PHE A 50 7.00 9.76 -4.93
N LYS A 51 8.07 9.59 -5.70
CA LYS A 51 8.04 9.79 -7.17
C LYS A 51 7.79 8.53 -8.00
N ALA A 52 8.01 7.34 -7.45
CA ALA A 52 7.78 6.06 -8.15
C ALA A 52 8.39 6.02 -9.57
N GLU A 53 9.58 6.61 -9.76
CA GLU A 53 10.14 6.85 -11.10
C GLU A 53 10.43 5.55 -11.85
N LYS A 54 10.95 4.55 -11.13
CA LYS A 54 11.29 3.22 -11.66
C LYS A 54 10.22 2.17 -11.37
N PHE A 55 9.01 2.59 -11.02
CA PHE A 55 7.93 1.65 -10.73
C PHE A 55 7.50 0.91 -12.00
N ASN A 56 7.75 -0.40 -12.02
CA ASN A 56 7.32 -1.32 -13.06
C ASN A 56 6.74 -2.59 -12.39
N PRO A 57 5.41 -2.73 -12.29
CA PRO A 57 4.81 -3.88 -11.62
C PRO A 57 5.00 -5.21 -12.38
N HIS A 58 5.31 -5.19 -13.69
CA HIS A 58 5.63 -6.41 -14.43
C HIS A 58 6.92 -7.07 -13.91
N GLU A 59 7.91 -6.29 -13.47
CA GLU A 59 9.11 -6.84 -12.83
C GLU A 59 8.79 -7.50 -11.50
N TRP A 60 7.88 -6.91 -10.70
CA TRP A 60 7.45 -7.52 -9.44
C TRP A 60 6.71 -8.83 -9.68
N VAL A 61 5.84 -8.88 -10.69
CA VAL A 61 5.13 -10.09 -11.11
C VAL A 61 6.10 -11.15 -11.62
N ARG A 62 7.12 -10.77 -12.42
CA ARG A 62 8.17 -11.68 -12.88
C ARG A 62 8.89 -12.32 -11.69
N VAL A 63 9.37 -11.50 -10.74
CA VAL A 63 10.04 -11.98 -9.52
C VAL A 63 9.14 -12.89 -8.69
N ALA A 64 7.85 -12.54 -8.51
CA ALA A 64 6.90 -13.38 -7.79
C ALA A 64 6.74 -14.77 -8.44
N LYS A 65 6.63 -14.82 -9.78
CA LYS A 65 6.51 -16.07 -10.53
C LYS A 65 7.79 -16.91 -10.46
N GLU A 66 8.95 -16.28 -10.61
CA GLU A 66 10.26 -16.95 -10.48
C GLU A 66 10.45 -17.55 -9.08
N ALA A 67 9.96 -16.88 -8.04
CA ALA A 67 9.94 -17.39 -6.67
C ALA A 67 8.89 -18.49 -6.44
N GLY A 68 8.00 -18.76 -7.39
CA GLY A 68 6.94 -19.77 -7.28
C GLY A 68 5.66 -19.30 -6.59
N MET A 69 5.53 -18.01 -6.30
CA MET A 69 4.33 -17.43 -5.67
C MET A 69 3.12 -17.50 -6.59
N LYS A 70 1.93 -17.57 -5.99
CA LYS A 70 0.64 -17.74 -6.70
C LYS A 70 -0.31 -16.57 -6.55
N TYR A 71 -0.02 -15.66 -5.63
CA TYR A 71 -0.80 -14.46 -5.40
C TYR A 71 0.09 -13.31 -4.91
N MET A 72 -0.41 -12.08 -5.06
CA MET A 72 0.27 -10.88 -4.60
C MET A 72 -0.72 -9.95 -3.92
N VAL A 73 -0.32 -9.35 -2.81
CA VAL A 73 -1.11 -8.40 -2.03
C VAL A 73 -0.34 -7.08 -1.93
N LEU A 74 -0.96 -5.98 -2.36
CA LEU A 74 -0.39 -4.63 -2.24
C LEU A 74 -1.18 -3.83 -1.20
N THR A 75 -0.48 -3.03 -0.39
CA THR A 75 -1.09 -1.98 0.44
C THR A 75 -1.76 -0.93 -0.45
N ALA A 76 -3.07 -1.02 -0.65
CA ALA A 76 -3.83 0.02 -1.34
C ALA A 76 -3.81 1.32 -0.52
N ARG A 77 -3.94 1.19 0.81
CA ARG A 77 -3.78 2.27 1.78
C ARG A 77 -3.25 1.69 3.10
N HIS A 78 -2.25 2.33 3.70
CA HIS A 78 -1.75 1.98 5.02
C HIS A 78 -2.33 2.92 6.10
N HIS A 79 -1.89 2.76 7.35
CA HIS A 79 -2.37 3.57 8.48
C HIS A 79 -2.17 5.08 8.31
N ASP A 80 -1.14 5.51 7.56
CA ASP A 80 -0.88 6.92 7.27
C ASP A 80 -2.00 7.62 6.48
N GLY A 81 -2.94 6.85 5.92
CA GLY A 81 -4.08 7.33 5.14
C GLY A 81 -3.77 7.53 3.66
N PHE A 82 -2.51 7.39 3.22
CA PHE A 82 -2.12 7.70 1.85
C PHE A 82 -2.58 6.61 0.88
N ALA A 83 -3.53 6.94 0.00
CA ALA A 83 -4.08 6.00 -0.96
C ALA A 83 -3.19 5.86 -2.21
N LEU A 84 -2.94 4.63 -2.65
CA LEU A 84 -2.17 4.31 -3.86
C LEU A 84 -3.01 4.24 -5.15
N TRP A 85 -4.24 4.76 -5.13
CA TRP A 85 -5.15 4.82 -6.28
C TRP A 85 -5.85 6.19 -6.36
N ASP A 86 -6.47 6.49 -7.49
CA ASP A 86 -7.29 7.72 -7.65
C ASP A 86 -8.62 7.61 -6.90
N THR A 87 -8.58 7.73 -5.58
CA THR A 87 -9.80 7.72 -4.77
C THR A 87 -10.62 8.99 -4.97
N LYS A 88 -11.95 8.83 -4.93
CA LYS A 88 -12.90 9.95 -5.00
C LYS A 88 -13.19 10.59 -3.63
N THR A 89 -12.64 10.03 -2.55
CA THR A 89 -12.99 10.42 -1.18
C THR A 89 -11.98 11.39 -0.53
N THR A 90 -10.76 11.50 -1.05
CA THR A 90 -9.72 12.40 -0.55
C THR A 90 -8.71 12.72 -1.64
N ASP A 91 -8.08 13.89 -1.54
CA ASP A 91 -6.96 14.27 -2.40
C ASP A 91 -5.62 13.66 -1.95
N PHE A 92 -5.58 13.08 -0.74
CA PHE A 92 -4.40 12.45 -0.16
C PHE A 92 -4.11 11.08 -0.80
N ASN A 93 -3.68 11.12 -2.07
CA ASN A 93 -3.46 9.94 -2.88
C ASN A 93 -2.31 10.08 -3.89
N SER A 94 -1.89 8.94 -4.47
CA SER A 94 -0.75 8.86 -5.39
C SER A 94 -0.95 9.54 -6.74
N VAL A 95 -2.18 9.86 -7.12
CA VAL A 95 -2.49 10.55 -8.38
C VAL A 95 -2.45 12.06 -8.19
N LYS A 96 -3.04 12.58 -7.12
CA LYS A 96 -3.18 14.03 -6.91
C LYS A 96 -2.00 14.65 -6.16
N MET A 97 -1.44 13.96 -5.16
CA MET A 97 -0.37 14.50 -4.30
C MET A 97 0.96 13.76 -4.44
N GLY A 98 0.96 12.54 -4.98
CA GLY A 98 2.17 11.72 -5.14
C GLY A 98 2.73 11.72 -6.57
N PRO A 99 3.05 10.53 -7.13
CA PRO A 99 3.73 10.41 -8.41
C PRO A 99 2.88 10.71 -9.65
N GLY A 100 1.60 11.07 -9.50
CA GLY A 100 0.70 11.25 -10.64
C GLY A 100 0.27 9.92 -11.29
N LYS A 101 0.35 8.81 -10.54
CA LYS A 101 0.12 7.44 -11.04
C LYS A 101 -0.88 6.71 -10.18
N ASP A 102 -1.82 6.02 -10.81
CA ASP A 102 -2.69 5.05 -10.14
C ASP A 102 -1.92 3.74 -9.98
N ILE A 103 -1.21 3.62 -8.86
CA ILE A 103 -0.29 2.50 -8.58
C ILE A 103 -1.08 1.20 -8.41
N VAL A 104 -2.24 1.25 -7.74
CA VAL A 104 -3.14 0.10 -7.56
C VAL A 104 -3.62 -0.44 -8.90
N ARG A 105 -4.05 0.44 -9.82
CA ARG A 105 -4.49 0.01 -11.17
C ARG A 105 -3.35 -0.63 -11.94
N MET A 106 -2.20 0.04 -12.03
CA MET A 106 -1.02 -0.49 -12.73
C MET A 106 -0.59 -1.85 -12.17
N PHE A 107 -0.61 -2.01 -10.84
CA PHE A 107 -0.32 -3.28 -10.18
C PHE A 107 -1.38 -4.35 -10.49
N ALA A 108 -2.66 -4.01 -10.38
CA ALA A 108 -3.77 -4.94 -10.63
C ALA A 108 -3.73 -5.50 -12.05
N ASP A 109 -3.48 -4.63 -13.03
CA ASP A 109 -3.40 -5.00 -14.45
C ASP A 109 -2.23 -5.97 -14.68
N ALA A 110 -1.02 -5.62 -14.21
CA ALA A 110 0.15 -6.48 -14.34
C ALA A 110 0.01 -7.85 -13.64
N VAL A 111 -0.58 -7.89 -12.44
CA VAL A 111 -0.81 -9.14 -11.69
C VAL A 111 -1.78 -10.06 -12.43
N ARG A 112 -2.88 -9.50 -12.96
CA ARG A 112 -3.87 -10.24 -13.73
C ARG A 112 -3.29 -10.77 -15.03
N GLU A 113 -2.56 -9.94 -15.77
CA GLU A 113 -1.84 -10.34 -16.98
C GLU A 113 -0.80 -11.44 -16.70
N GLY A 114 -0.15 -11.38 -15.53
CA GLY A 114 0.79 -12.39 -15.08
C GLY A 114 0.18 -13.74 -14.70
N GLY A 115 -1.16 -13.82 -14.60
CA GLY A 115 -1.88 -15.02 -14.19
C GLY A 115 -1.81 -15.32 -12.69
N LEU A 116 -1.47 -14.32 -11.86
CA LEU A 116 -1.44 -14.44 -10.41
C LEU A 116 -2.76 -13.97 -9.81
N LYS A 117 -3.09 -14.45 -8.60
CA LYS A 117 -4.25 -13.95 -7.86
C LYS A 117 -3.92 -12.59 -7.24
N LEU A 118 -4.82 -11.62 -7.44
CA LEU A 118 -4.69 -10.25 -6.96
C LEU A 118 -5.35 -10.08 -5.59
N GLY A 119 -4.66 -9.42 -4.67
CA GLY A 119 -5.21 -8.97 -3.40
C GLY A 119 -4.81 -7.53 -3.06
N PHE A 120 -5.60 -6.91 -2.20
CA PHE A 120 -5.34 -5.60 -1.64
C PHE A 120 -5.40 -5.66 -0.13
N TYR A 121 -4.38 -5.11 0.51
CA TYR A 121 -4.46 -4.73 1.90
C TYR A 121 -5.05 -3.33 1.98
N TYR A 122 -5.98 -3.14 2.91
CA TYR A 122 -6.60 -1.86 3.19
C TYR A 122 -6.61 -1.66 4.69
N SER A 123 -5.95 -0.61 5.17
CA SER A 123 -6.02 -0.29 6.58
C SER A 123 -7.36 0.34 6.94
N VAL A 124 -8.00 -0.22 7.96
CA VAL A 124 -9.19 0.41 8.57
C VAL A 124 -8.78 1.65 9.35
N ALA A 125 -7.63 1.61 10.03
CA ALA A 125 -7.08 2.79 10.68
C ALA A 125 -6.64 3.82 9.63
N ASP A 126 -6.97 5.07 9.89
CA ASP A 126 -6.69 6.18 8.99
C ASP A 126 -6.27 7.38 9.84
N TRP A 127 -4.98 7.48 10.11
CA TRP A 127 -4.43 8.55 10.93
C TRP A 127 -4.61 9.93 10.29
N HIS A 128 -4.88 10.00 8.98
CA HIS A 128 -5.06 11.26 8.26
C HIS A 128 -6.50 11.78 8.37
N HIS A 129 -7.49 10.89 8.46
CA HIS A 129 -8.88 11.29 8.46
C HIS A 129 -9.25 12.03 9.75
N PRO A 130 -9.90 13.21 9.69
CA PRO A 130 -10.18 14.03 10.88
C PRO A 130 -11.13 13.36 11.89
N ASP A 131 -11.98 12.44 11.43
CA ASP A 131 -12.89 11.68 12.30
C ASP A 131 -12.25 10.43 12.94
N TYR A 132 -10.97 10.15 12.65
CA TYR A 132 -10.25 9.05 13.32
C TYR A 132 -9.84 9.51 14.73
N PRO A 133 -10.11 8.71 15.79
CA PRO A 133 -10.12 9.19 17.17
C PRO A 133 -8.78 9.74 17.67
N ASP A 134 -7.66 9.12 17.34
CA ASP A 134 -6.32 9.66 17.61
C ASP A 134 -5.27 8.96 16.74
N ALA A 135 -4.58 9.74 15.89
CA ALA A 135 -3.50 9.29 15.03
C ALA A 135 -2.23 8.84 15.80
N TYR A 136 -2.09 9.28 17.05
CA TYR A 136 -0.90 9.10 17.89
C TYR A 136 -1.18 8.30 19.17
N ALA A 137 -2.45 7.98 19.46
CA ALA A 137 -2.80 7.08 20.55
C ALA A 137 -2.12 5.72 20.32
N ARG A 138 -1.40 5.26 21.34
CA ARG A 138 -0.78 3.94 21.37
C ARG A 138 -1.57 3.05 22.32
N ASP A 139 -2.08 1.94 21.79
CA ASP A 139 -2.72 0.89 22.59
C ASP A 139 -1.69 -0.11 23.17
N TRP A 140 -0.40 0.04 22.83
CA TRP A 140 0.67 -0.86 23.26
C TRP A 140 1.37 -0.31 24.50
N PRO A 141 1.51 -1.11 25.59
CA PRO A 141 2.31 -0.71 26.73
C PRO A 141 3.76 -0.51 26.28
N THR A 142 4.27 0.70 26.48
CA THR A 142 5.71 1.02 26.38
C THR A 142 6.49 0.32 27.49
#